data_AF-A0A7S3ZZW1-F1
#
_entry.id   AF-A0A7S3ZZW1-F1
#
_cell.length_a   1.000
_cell.length_b   1.000
_cell.length_c   1.000
_cell.angle_alpha   90.00
_cell.angle_beta   90.00
_cell.angle_gamma   90.00
#
_symmetry.space_group_name_H-M   'P 1'
#
loop_
_entity.id
_entity.type
_entity.pdbx_description
1 polymer ?
#
loop_
_entity_poly.entity_id
_entity_poly.type
_entity_poly.pdbx_seq_one_letter_code
_entity_poly.pdbx_strand_id
1 'polypeptide(L)'
;MSFLAARSAALLRRGAAPLGRRMMSGDAAEAAIEMAKWTKYSYGAIAFCGVLSTYIGIVEYRHMMHPHEHEDIAYSHMKIRAKPYPWDCPDCNLFEAQCFRDCKAAAKE
;
A
#
# COMPACT_ATOMS: atom_id res chain seq x y z
N MET A 1 24.99 77.43 42.46
CA MET A 1 25.84 77.07 41.31
C MET A 1 25.22 75.85 40.65
N SER A 2 24.71 76.02 39.44
CA SER A 2 23.88 75.06 38.70
C SER A 2 24.66 73.82 38.27
N PHE A 3 24.15 72.63 38.55
CA PHE A 3 24.68 71.38 37.98
C PHE A 3 24.04 71.16 36.60
N LEU A 4 24.86 71.25 35.54
CA LEU A 4 24.49 70.85 34.18
C LEU A 4 24.34 69.32 34.12
N ALA A 5 23.12 68.84 33.91
CA ALA A 5 22.88 67.44 33.55
C ALA A 5 23.04 67.28 32.03
N ALA A 6 24.16 66.73 31.60
CA ALA A 6 24.38 66.34 30.21
C ALA A 6 23.49 65.13 29.85
N ARG A 7 22.53 65.32 28.94
CA ARG A 7 21.74 64.23 28.37
C ARG A 7 22.55 63.51 27.29
N SER A 8 23.14 62.37 27.65
CA SER A 8 23.74 61.46 26.68
C SER A 8 22.63 60.72 25.93
N ALA A 9 22.45 61.04 24.64
CA ALA A 9 21.54 60.29 23.77
C ALA A 9 22.20 58.96 23.38
N ALA A 10 21.84 57.89 24.08
CA ALA A 10 22.19 56.53 23.66
C ALA A 10 21.34 56.15 22.44
N LEU A 11 21.95 56.17 21.25
CA LEU A 11 21.40 55.55 20.05
C LEU A 11 21.37 54.03 20.25
N LEU A 12 20.23 53.50 20.67
CA LEU A 12 19.95 52.06 20.58
C LEU A 12 19.91 51.67 19.10
N ARG A 13 21.03 51.15 18.61
CA ARG A 13 21.13 50.48 17.32
C ARG A 13 20.26 49.22 17.40
N ARG A 14 19.02 49.32 16.92
CA ARG A 14 18.08 48.20 16.81
C ARG A 14 18.70 47.18 15.84
N GLY A 15 19.34 46.14 16.38
CA GLY A 15 19.83 45.03 15.58
C GLY A 15 18.65 44.43 14.82
N ALA A 16 18.74 44.36 13.50
CA ALA A 16 17.74 43.69 12.69
C ALA A 16 17.65 42.22 13.18
N ALA A 17 16.43 41.79 13.53
CA ALA A 17 16.20 40.37 13.80
C ALA A 17 16.63 39.56 12.57
N PRO A 18 17.32 38.42 12.72
CA PRO A 18 17.71 37.61 11.57
C PRO A 18 16.44 37.16 10.83
N LEU A 19 16.24 37.74 9.64
CA LEU A 19 15.22 37.29 8.69
C LEU A 19 15.60 35.89 8.20
N GLY A 20 14.76 34.90 8.53
CA GLY A 20 14.68 33.64 7.80
C GLY A 20 15.66 32.56 8.22
N ARG A 21 15.45 31.95 9.39
CA ARG A 21 15.76 30.52 9.54
C ARG A 21 14.53 29.74 9.07
N ARG A 22 14.55 29.21 7.84
CA ARG A 22 13.58 28.19 7.45
C ARG A 22 13.85 26.97 8.32
N MET A 23 12.97 26.67 9.27
CA MET A 23 13.08 25.48 10.11
C MET A 23 12.72 24.27 9.24
N MET A 24 13.73 23.73 8.55
CA MET A 24 13.61 22.54 7.70
C MET A 24 13.84 21.22 8.48
N SER A 25 14.00 21.31 9.80
CA SER A 25 14.14 20.17 10.72
C SER A 25 13.09 20.27 11.82
N GLY A 26 12.25 19.23 11.96
CA GLY A 26 11.29 19.12 13.05
C GLY A 26 11.99 18.88 14.38
N ASP A 27 11.41 19.37 15.48
CA ASP A 27 11.84 19.03 16.83
C ASP A 27 11.46 17.58 17.17
N ALA A 28 12.20 16.94 18.08
CA ALA A 28 11.94 15.55 18.47
C ALA A 28 10.56 15.38 19.13
N ALA A 29 10.10 16.39 19.87
CA ALA A 29 8.75 16.41 20.45
C ALA A 29 7.67 16.50 19.35
N GLU A 30 7.87 17.36 18.36
CA GLU A 30 6.97 17.48 17.20
C GLU A 30 6.92 16.20 16.37
N ALA A 31 8.07 15.54 16.17
CA ALA A 31 8.15 14.26 15.47
C ALA A 31 7.36 13.17 16.20
N ALA A 32 7.42 13.11 17.54
CA ALA A 32 6.66 12.13 18.31
C ALA A 32 5.13 12.34 18.17
N ILE A 33 4.68 13.60 18.16
CA ILE A 33 3.27 13.97 17.96
C ILE A 33 2.80 13.60 16.55
N GLU A 34 3.60 13.91 15.53
CA GLU A 34 3.29 13.58 14.14
C GLU A 34 3.23 12.06 13.92
N MET A 35 4.17 11.30 14.50
CA MET A 35 4.14 9.84 14.41
C MET A 35 2.90 9.25 15.07
N ALA A 36 2.52 9.72 16.27
CA ALA A 36 1.31 9.26 16.95
C ALA A 36 0.04 9.53 16.11
N LYS A 37 -0.02 10.67 15.41
CA LYS A 37 -1.10 11.01 14.49
C LYS A 37 -1.17 10.06 13.31
N TRP A 38 -0.05 9.78 12.65
CA TRP A 38 0.01 8.85 11.52
C TRP A 38 -0.33 7.42 11.93
N THR A 39 0.12 6.97 13.10
CA THR A 39 -0.27 5.67 13.66
C THR A 39 -1.79 5.56 13.81
N LYS A 40 -2.46 6.60 14.33
CA LYS A 40 -3.93 6.63 14.44
C LYS A 40 -4.61 6.54 13.08
N TYR A 41 -4.11 7.26 12.07
CA TYR A 41 -4.65 7.17 10.71
C TYR A 41 -4.43 5.81 10.08
N SER A 42 -3.26 5.19 10.29
CA SER A 42 -2.99 3.84 9.82
C SER A 42 -3.94 2.82 10.43
N TYR A 43 -4.25 2.91 11.73
CA TYR A 43 -5.27 2.04 12.34
C TYR A 43 -6.66 2.25 11.71
N GLY A 44 -7.03 3.50 11.40
CA GLY A 44 -8.26 3.79 10.67
C GLY A 44 -8.26 3.17 9.26
N ALA A 45 -7.15 3.28 8.54
CA ALA A 45 -6.99 2.70 7.20
C ALA A 45 -7.05 1.16 7.24
N ILE A 46 -6.40 0.53 8.22
CA ILE A 46 -6.46 -0.93 8.41
C ILE A 46 -7.90 -1.38 8.67
N ALA A 47 -8.61 -0.69 9.56
CA ALA A 47 -10.02 -1.01 9.84
C ALA A 47 -10.88 -0.88 8.58
N PHE A 48 -10.70 0.20 7.81
CA PHE A 48 -11.40 0.41 6.55
C PHE A 48 -11.10 -0.70 5.53
N CYS A 49 -9.82 -1.04 5.32
CA CYS A 49 -9.42 -2.14 4.43
C CYS A 49 -10.02 -3.47 4.87
N GLY A 50 -10.10 -3.75 6.18
CA GLY A 50 -10.72 -4.95 6.72
C GLY A 50 -12.22 -5.03 6.41
N VAL A 51 -12.95 -3.95 6.62
CA VAL A 51 -14.38 -3.87 6.28
C VAL A 51 -14.60 -4.02 4.78
N LEU A 52 -13.84 -3.28 3.97
CA LEU A 52 -13.96 -3.32 2.52
C LEU A 52 -13.64 -4.71 1.96
N SER A 53 -12.56 -5.35 2.44
CA SER A 53 -12.17 -6.70 2.02
C SER A 53 -13.23 -7.74 2.40
N THR A 54 -13.84 -7.60 3.58
CA THR A 54 -14.92 -8.48 4.02
C THR A 54 -16.16 -8.30 3.15
N TYR A 55 -16.53 -7.06 2.84
CA TYR A 55 -17.65 -6.76 1.96
C TYR A 55 -17.43 -7.32 0.55
N ILE A 56 -16.27 -7.03 -0.06
CA ILE A 56 -15.90 -7.57 -1.37
C ILE A 56 -15.90 -9.10 -1.31
N GLY A 57 -15.28 -9.72 -0.30
CA GLY A 57 -15.26 -11.16 -0.16
C GLY A 57 -16.66 -11.79 -0.07
N ILE A 58 -17.61 -11.17 0.63
CA ILE A 58 -19.00 -11.66 0.70
C ILE A 58 -19.73 -11.48 -0.63
N VAL A 59 -19.62 -10.31 -1.25
CA VAL A 59 -20.24 -10.01 -2.55
C VAL A 59 -19.69 -10.96 -3.61
N GLU A 60 -18.37 -11.07 -3.68
CA GLU A 60 -17.67 -11.92 -4.61
C GLU A 60 -17.94 -13.40 -4.35
N TYR A 61 -17.98 -13.85 -3.09
CA TYR A 61 -18.40 -15.21 -2.76
C TYR A 61 -19.80 -15.49 -3.30
N ARG A 62 -20.76 -14.56 -3.16
CA ARG A 62 -22.11 -14.74 -3.68
C ARG A 62 -22.19 -14.70 -5.20
N HIS A 63 -21.27 -14.05 -5.88
CA HIS A 63 -21.31 -13.87 -7.33
C HIS A 63 -20.36 -14.81 -8.11
N MET A 64 -19.24 -15.28 -7.56
CA MET A 64 -18.21 -16.07 -8.25
C MET A 64 -18.40 -17.59 -8.21
N MET A 65 -19.46 -18.10 -7.59
CA MET A 65 -19.72 -19.56 -7.61
C MET A 65 -20.39 -20.04 -8.90
N HIS A 66 -20.49 -19.19 -9.91
CA HIS A 66 -20.95 -19.64 -11.21
C HIS A 66 -19.85 -20.52 -11.83
N PRO A 67 -20.19 -21.69 -12.38
CA PRO A 67 -19.25 -22.43 -13.21
C PRO A 67 -18.77 -21.48 -14.30
N HIS A 68 -17.46 -21.23 -14.38
CA HIS A 68 -16.90 -20.67 -15.60
C HIS A 68 -17.16 -21.71 -16.67
N GLU A 69 -18.10 -21.42 -17.58
CA GLU A 69 -18.36 -22.27 -18.72
C GLU A 69 -17.04 -22.43 -19.46
N HIS A 70 -16.55 -23.67 -19.48
CA HIS A 70 -15.40 -24.01 -20.28
C HIS A 70 -15.91 -24.08 -21.71
N GLU A 71 -15.27 -23.33 -22.60
CA GLU A 71 -15.57 -23.43 -24.02
C GLU A 71 -15.26 -24.88 -24.47
N ASP A 72 -16.31 -25.68 -24.68
CA ASP A 72 -16.18 -27.11 -25.02
C ASP A 72 -15.54 -27.32 -26.41
N ILE A 73 -15.54 -26.27 -27.23
CA ILE A 73 -14.99 -26.31 -28.57
C ILE A 73 -13.47 -26.17 -28.50
N ALA A 74 -12.78 -27.24 -28.87
CA ALA A 74 -11.33 -27.23 -29.02
C ALA A 74 -10.92 -26.43 -30.28
N TYR A 75 -10.79 -25.11 -30.12
CA TYR A 75 -10.26 -24.26 -31.19
C TYR A 75 -8.78 -24.55 -31.43
N SER A 76 -8.37 -24.60 -32.70
CA SER A 76 -6.99 -24.90 -33.12
C SER A 76 -5.93 -23.93 -32.59
N HIS A 77 -6.33 -22.72 -32.22
CA HIS A 77 -5.46 -21.69 -31.68
C HIS A 77 -5.41 -21.67 -30.14
N MET A 78 -6.29 -22.42 -29.48
CA MET A 78 -6.38 -22.52 -28.03
C MET A 78 -5.68 -23.79 -27.55
N LYS A 79 -5.12 -23.75 -26.34
CA LYS A 79 -4.43 -24.89 -25.71
C LYS A 79 -3.38 -25.57 -26.63
N ILE A 80 -2.72 -24.82 -27.51
CA ILE A 80 -1.65 -25.35 -28.37
C ILE A 80 -0.47 -25.80 -27.51
N ARG A 81 -0.01 -27.04 -27.71
CA ARG A 81 1.15 -27.61 -27.01
C ARG A 81 2.15 -28.19 -28.02
N ALA A 82 3.24 -27.47 -28.26
CA ALA A 82 4.36 -27.99 -29.05
C ALA A 82 5.36 -28.82 -28.23
N LYS A 83 5.41 -28.61 -26.91
CA LYS A 83 6.29 -29.31 -25.97
C LYS A 83 5.57 -29.57 -24.63
N PRO A 84 5.78 -30.73 -24.00
CA PRO A 84 5.28 -30.98 -22.66
C PRO A 84 5.90 -30.03 -21.63
N TYR A 85 5.13 -29.72 -20.60
CA TYR A 85 5.59 -28.92 -19.47
C TYR A 85 6.54 -29.75 -18.59
N PRO A 86 7.43 -29.10 -17.82
CA PRO A 86 8.46 -29.80 -17.05
C PRO A 86 7.97 -30.40 -15.71
N TRP A 87 6.67 -30.52 -15.49
CA TRP A 87 6.07 -31.08 -14.27
C TRP A 87 5.29 -32.37 -14.54
N ASP A 88 4.92 -33.08 -13.48
CA ASP A 88 4.35 -34.44 -13.53
C ASP A 88 3.07 -34.58 -14.37
N CYS A 89 2.27 -33.51 -14.49
CA CYS A 89 1.10 -33.44 -15.37
C CYS A 89 1.43 -32.57 -16.61
N PRO A 90 2.10 -33.12 -17.64
CA PRO A 90 2.73 -32.32 -18.69
C PRO A 90 1.74 -31.50 -19.52
N ASP A 91 0.46 -31.86 -19.51
CA ASP A 91 -0.59 -31.20 -20.29
C ASP A 91 -1.33 -30.06 -19.55
N CYS A 92 -1.24 -30.00 -18.22
CA CYS A 92 -1.90 -28.97 -17.40
C CYS A 92 -1.06 -27.71 -17.30
N ASN A 93 -1.61 -26.51 -17.51
CA ASN A 93 -0.87 -25.24 -17.33
C ASN A 93 -0.69 -24.90 -15.84
N LEU A 94 0.29 -24.04 -15.50
CA LEU A 94 0.75 -23.78 -14.11
C LEU A 94 -0.38 -23.40 -13.13
N PHE A 95 -1.39 -22.66 -13.59
CA PHE A 95 -2.52 -22.21 -12.75
C PHE A 95 -3.84 -22.94 -13.04
N GLU A 96 -3.80 -24.08 -13.74
CA GLU A 96 -4.99 -24.90 -14.00
C GLU A 96 -5.21 -25.93 -12.89
N ALA A 97 -5.76 -25.47 -11.77
CA ALA A 97 -5.96 -26.29 -10.58
C ALA A 97 -6.86 -27.52 -10.83
N GLN A 98 -7.88 -27.41 -11.69
CA GLN A 98 -8.76 -28.53 -12.06
C GLN A 98 -7.99 -29.61 -12.82
N CYS A 99 -7.28 -29.26 -13.89
CA CYS A 99 -6.48 -30.19 -14.68
C CYS A 99 -5.49 -30.99 -13.82
N PHE A 100 -4.79 -30.32 -12.89
CA PHE A 100 -3.88 -31.01 -11.97
C PHE A 100 -4.59 -31.98 -11.02
N ARG A 101 -5.80 -31.66 -10.55
CA ARG A 101 -6.57 -32.58 -9.72
C ARG A 101 -6.98 -33.82 -10.51
N ASP A 102 -7.47 -33.63 -11.73
CA ASP A 102 -7.97 -34.71 -12.57
C ASP A 102 -6.82 -35.62 -13.03
N CYS A 103 -5.70 -35.04 -13.48
CA CYS A 103 -4.48 -35.78 -13.81
C CYS A 103 -3.97 -36.63 -12.62
N LYS A 104 -3.94 -36.06 -11.41
CA LYS A 104 -3.50 -36.78 -10.21
C LYS A 104 -4.51 -37.82 -9.72
N ALA A 105 -5.80 -37.64 -10.01
CA ALA A 105 -6.83 -38.64 -9.71
C ALA A 105 -6.68 -39.84 -10.65
N ALA A 106 -6.53 -39.59 -11.96
CA ALA A 106 -6.30 -40.62 -12.96
C ALA A 106 -4.99 -41.40 -12.73
N ALA A 107 -3.95 -40.77 -12.17
CA ALA A 107 -2.70 -41.44 -11.84
C ALA A 107 -2.77 -42.36 -10.60
N LYS A 108 -3.89 -42.34 -9.84
CA LYS A 108 -4.11 -43.18 -8.64
C LYS A 108 -4.99 -44.40 -8.91
N GLU A 109 -5.61 -44.46 -10.08
CA GLU A 109 -6.36 -45.62 -10.57
C GLU A 109 -5.42 -46.60 -11.29
#